data_AF-A0AAW5ELK7-F1
#
_entry.id   AF-A0AAW5ELK7-F1
#
_cell.length_a   1.000
_cell.length_b   1.000
_cell.length_c   1.000
_cell.angle_alpha   90.00
_cell.angle_beta   90.00
_cell.angle_gamma   90.00
#
_symmetry.space_group_name_H-M   'P 1'
#
loop_
_entity.id
_entity.type
_entity.pdbx_description
1 polymer ?
#
loop_
_entity_poly.entity_id
_entity_poly.type
_entity_poly.pdbx_seq_one_letter_code
_entity_poly.pdbx_strand_id
1 'polypeptide(L)'
;FIFPPTEDILIVGIGYDSPLAFDTTHRTKDYTPKVQGLEFQNGGGSFEFRQFIKTELLPYINTHYETSEDFQILFGHSFGGLFALDTLFNDTKLFSHYFIISPSLWWGGSEFIPKRISLSNCPQI
;
A
#
# COMPACT_ATOMS: atom_id res chain seq x y z
N PHE A 1 7.73 12.30 20.17
CA PHE A 1 7.46 11.00 20.80
C PHE A 1 6.02 10.64 20.48
N ILE A 2 5.79 9.54 19.78
CA ILE A 2 4.44 9.06 19.47
C ILE A 2 3.95 8.40 20.75
N PHE A 3 2.91 8.97 21.37
CA PHE A 3 2.23 8.32 22.48
C PHE A 3 1.62 7.01 21.95
N PRO A 4 1.60 5.92 22.75
CA PRO A 4 0.84 4.76 22.36
C PRO A 4 -0.61 5.21 22.09
N PRO A 5 -1.25 4.69 21.03
CA PRO A 5 -2.64 5.00 20.78
C PRO A 5 -3.44 4.68 22.03
N THR A 6 -4.34 5.60 22.41
CA THR A 6 -5.20 5.44 23.59
C THR A 6 -6.32 4.43 23.35
N GLU A 7 -6.41 3.89 22.13
CA GLU A 7 -7.42 2.95 21.65
C GLU A 7 -6.76 1.70 21.05
N ASP A 8 -7.50 0.60 21.04
CA ASP A 8 -7.06 -0.67 20.46
C ASP A 8 -6.91 -0.56 18.93
N ILE A 9 -5.93 -1.27 18.36
CA ILE A 9 -5.70 -1.32 16.91
C ILE A 9 -6.13 -2.68 16.35
N LEU A 10 -7.00 -2.66 15.35
CA LEU A 10 -7.24 -3.83 14.49
C LEU A 10 -6.07 -4.01 13.51
N ILE A 11 -5.41 -5.16 13.58
CA ILE A 11 -4.34 -5.53 12.63
C ILE A 11 -4.92 -6.45 11.56
N VAL A 12 -4.86 -6.02 10.29
CA VAL A 12 -5.32 -6.79 9.14
C VAL A 12 -4.12 -7.23 8.29
N GLY A 13 -3.83 -8.52 8.29
CA GLY A 13 -2.83 -9.11 7.40
C GLY A 13 -3.44 -9.42 6.04
N ILE A 14 -2.96 -8.75 4.98
CA ILE A 14 -3.38 -9.03 3.59
C ILE A 14 -2.40 -10.03 2.99
N GLY A 15 -2.74 -11.32 3.12
CA GLY A 15 -1.93 -12.43 2.65
C GLY A 15 -2.49 -13.12 1.41
N TYR A 16 -1.84 -14.21 1.03
CA TYR A 16 -2.23 -15.10 -0.06
C TYR A 16 -2.53 -16.48 0.51
N ASP A 17 -3.41 -17.24 -0.15
CA ASP A 17 -3.63 -18.65 0.16
C ASP A 17 -2.40 -19.46 -0.29
N SER A 18 -1.36 -19.42 0.54
CA SER A 18 -0.04 -19.97 0.25
C SER A 18 0.65 -20.34 1.56
N PRO A 19 1.37 -21.47 1.63
CA PRO A 19 2.12 -21.85 2.83
C PRO A 19 3.42 -21.05 3.00
N LEU A 20 3.78 -20.20 2.03
CA LEU A 20 5.01 -19.43 2.04
C LEU A 20 4.87 -18.18 2.91
N ALA A 21 5.92 -17.82 3.63
CA ALA A 21 6.00 -16.51 4.30
C ALA A 21 5.86 -15.35 3.30
N PHE A 22 6.33 -15.54 2.05
CA PHE A 22 6.18 -14.59 0.96
C PHE A 22 5.88 -15.32 -0.35
N ASP A 23 4.66 -15.19 -0.85
CA ASP A 23 4.33 -15.58 -2.22
C ASP A 23 4.91 -14.56 -3.19
N THR A 24 6.09 -14.86 -3.75
CA THR A 24 6.82 -13.91 -4.60
C THR A 24 6.10 -13.61 -5.91
N THR A 25 5.27 -14.52 -6.41
CA THR A 25 4.58 -14.34 -7.69
C THR A 25 3.44 -13.35 -7.52
N HIS A 26 2.53 -13.61 -6.59
CA HIS A 26 1.36 -12.76 -6.37
C HIS A 26 1.76 -11.38 -5.83
N ARG A 27 2.68 -11.33 -4.86
CA ARG A 27 3.14 -10.03 -4.32
C ARG A 27 3.89 -9.19 -5.36
N THR A 28 4.60 -9.80 -6.31
CA THR A 28 5.27 -9.03 -7.37
C THR A 28 4.23 -8.40 -8.28
N LYS A 29 3.18 -9.15 -8.65
CA LYS A 29 2.06 -8.61 -9.42
C LYS A 29 1.38 -7.47 -8.65
N ASP A 30 0.91 -7.74 -7.45
CA ASP A 30 0.01 -6.84 -6.72
C ASP A 30 0.71 -5.60 -6.18
N TYR A 31 1.99 -5.68 -5.79
CA TYR A 31 2.63 -4.59 -5.07
C TYR A 31 3.44 -3.66 -5.97
N THR A 32 3.54 -3.94 -7.27
CA THR A 32 4.40 -3.18 -8.17
C THR A 32 3.59 -2.32 -9.16
N PRO A 33 4.01 -1.06 -9.41
CA PRO A 33 3.44 -0.23 -10.47
C PRO A 33 3.82 -0.74 -11.85
N LYS A 34 2.96 -0.45 -12.83
CA LYS A 34 3.19 -0.82 -14.22
C LYS A 34 4.34 0.03 -14.76
N VAL A 35 5.39 -0.64 -15.24
CA VAL A 35 6.59 -0.01 -15.82
C VAL A 35 7.00 -0.77 -17.09
N GLN A 36 7.82 -0.15 -17.93
CA GLN A 36 8.31 -0.76 -19.17
C GLN A 36 9.52 -1.65 -18.89
N GLY A 37 9.71 -2.71 -19.68
CA GLY A 37 10.83 -3.66 -19.58
C GLY A 37 10.37 -5.10 -19.38
N LEU A 38 11.04 -6.04 -20.06
CA LEU A 38 10.70 -7.47 -19.96
C LEU A 38 10.97 -8.02 -18.56
N GLU A 39 11.96 -7.47 -17.86
CA GLU A 39 12.31 -7.79 -16.49
C GLU A 39 11.20 -7.47 -15.47
N PHE A 40 10.27 -6.57 -15.83
CA PHE A 40 9.15 -6.16 -14.98
C PHE A 40 7.81 -6.78 -15.39
N GLN A 41 7.80 -7.69 -16.37
CA GLN A 41 6.58 -8.21 -17.00
C GLN A 41 5.64 -8.94 -16.02
N ASN A 42 6.18 -9.47 -14.93
CA ASN A 42 5.40 -10.18 -13.89
C ASN A 42 4.75 -9.21 -12.88
N GLY A 43 5.04 -7.92 -12.97
CA GLY A 43 4.50 -6.87 -12.11
C GLY A 43 3.39 -6.06 -12.75
N GLY A 44 3.05 -4.94 -12.09
CA GLY A 44 2.18 -3.90 -12.64
C GLY A 44 0.71 -3.99 -12.25
N GLY A 45 0.37 -4.76 -11.22
CA GLY A 45 -0.99 -4.96 -10.71
C GLY A 45 -1.37 -4.07 -9.51
N SER A 46 -0.53 -3.10 -9.14
CA SER A 46 -0.80 -2.22 -7.98
C SER A 46 -2.07 -1.39 -8.10
N PHE A 47 -2.50 -1.02 -9.31
CA PHE A 47 -3.77 -0.31 -9.47
C PHE A 47 -4.94 -1.23 -9.08
N GLU A 48 -4.98 -2.44 -9.62
CA GLU A 48 -6.01 -3.43 -9.36
C GLU A 48 -6.03 -3.85 -7.89
N PHE A 49 -4.86 -4.07 -7.29
CA PHE A 49 -4.76 -4.40 -5.88
C PHE A 49 -5.24 -3.25 -4.97
N ARG A 50 -4.92 -2.00 -5.32
CA ARG A 50 -5.46 -0.82 -4.62
C ARG A 50 -6.98 -0.71 -4.79
N GLN A 51 -7.54 -1.03 -5.96
CA GLN A 51 -8.99 -1.06 -6.14
C GLN A 51 -9.65 -2.12 -5.26
N PHE A 52 -9.12 -3.35 -5.25
CA PHE A 52 -9.59 -4.40 -4.34
C PHE A 52 -9.60 -3.91 -2.88
N ILE A 53 -8.51 -3.29 -2.42
CA ILE A 53 -8.44 -2.75 -1.06
C ILE A 53 -9.55 -1.72 -0.82
N LYS A 54 -9.70 -0.77 -1.74
CA LYS A 54 -10.63 0.37 -1.60
C LYS A 54 -12.10 -0.04 -1.70
N THR A 55 -12.44 -0.92 -2.63
CA THR A 55 -13.84 -1.18 -3.00
C THR A 55 -14.39 -2.47 -2.41
N GLU A 56 -13.53 -3.36 -1.91
CA GLU A 56 -13.95 -4.65 -1.37
C GLU A 56 -13.46 -4.84 0.07
N LEU A 57 -12.14 -4.77 0.31
CA LEU A 57 -11.57 -5.10 1.62
C LEU A 57 -11.95 -4.10 2.70
N LEU A 58 -11.73 -2.79 2.49
CA LEU A 58 -12.05 -1.77 3.48
C LEU A 58 -13.56 -1.72 3.79
N PRO A 59 -14.48 -1.75 2.80
CA PRO A 59 -15.92 -1.87 3.09
C PRO A 59 -16.27 -3.12 3.90
N TYR A 60 -15.66 -4.27 3.59
CA TYR A 60 -15.89 -5.50 4.35
C TYR A 60 -15.46 -5.34 5.81
N ILE A 61 -14.25 -4.80 6.05
CA ILE A 61 -13.73 -4.56 7.41
C ILE A 61 -14.65 -3.61 8.18
N ASN A 62 -14.98 -2.45 7.60
CA ASN A 62 -15.81 -1.43 8.25
C ASN A 62 -17.24 -1.90 8.55
N THR A 63 -17.73 -2.94 7.84
CA THR A 63 -19.04 -3.53 8.11
C THR A 63 -19.01 -4.57 9.23
N HIS A 64 -17.87 -5.25 9.43
CA HIS A 64 -17.77 -6.40 10.34
C HIS A 64 -17.04 -6.11 11.65
N TYR A 65 -16.29 -5.00 11.71
CA TYR A 65 -15.50 -4.60 12.86
C TYR A 65 -15.73 -3.12 13.17
N GLU A 66 -15.62 -2.74 14.44
CA GLU A 66 -15.65 -1.33 14.85
C GLU A 66 -14.33 -0.68 14.47
N THR A 67 -14.32 0.03 13.33
CA THR A 67 -13.15 0.74 12.81
C THR A 67 -13.43 2.22 12.60
N SER A 68 -12.39 3.04 12.65
CA SER A 68 -12.45 4.45 12.29
C SER A 68 -11.97 4.65 10.85
N GLU A 69 -12.72 5.41 10.06
CA GLU A 69 -12.29 5.84 8.72
C GLU A 69 -11.26 6.99 8.80
N ASP A 70 -11.20 7.71 9.92
CA ASP A 70 -10.27 8.82 10.12
C ASP A 70 -8.85 8.35 10.48
N PHE A 71 -8.71 7.13 11.03
CA PHE A 71 -7.43 6.56 11.43
C PHE A 71 -7.18 5.20 10.77
N GLN A 72 -6.58 5.22 9.59
CA GLN A 72 -6.21 4.02 8.83
C GLN A 72 -4.76 4.10 8.39
N ILE A 73 -4.01 3.03 8.68
CA ILE A 73 -2.58 2.94 8.41
C ILE A 73 -2.33 1.90 7.32
N LEU A 74 -1.63 2.29 6.25
CA LEU A 74 -1.04 1.34 5.31
C LEU A 74 0.43 1.08 5.67
N PHE A 75 0.74 -0.15 6.03
CA PHE A 75 2.10 -0.61 6.30
C PHE A 75 2.65 -1.44 5.13
N GLY A 76 3.93 -1.24 4.78
CA GLY A 76 4.58 -2.06 3.77
C GLY A 76 6.11 -2.07 3.86
N HIS A 77 6.70 -3.23 3.57
CA HIS A 77 8.15 -3.43 3.48
C HIS A 77 8.58 -3.89 2.07
N SER A 78 9.72 -3.40 1.56
CA SER A 78 10.25 -3.76 0.24
C SER A 78 9.23 -3.46 -0.87
N PHE A 79 8.72 -4.45 -1.62
CA PHE A 79 7.63 -4.24 -2.57
C PHE A 79 6.34 -3.77 -1.89
N GLY A 80 6.04 -4.20 -0.66
CA GLY A 80 4.92 -3.64 0.09
C GLY A 80 5.12 -2.14 0.37
N GLY A 81 6.36 -1.71 0.64
CA GLY A 81 6.69 -0.29 0.80
C GLY A 81 6.59 0.47 -0.53
N LEU A 82 6.97 -0.16 -1.63
CA LEU A 82 6.75 0.37 -2.98
C LEU A 82 5.26 0.57 -3.27
N PHE A 83 4.42 -0.41 -2.96
CA PHE A 83 2.96 -0.31 -3.08
C PHE A 83 2.37 0.79 -2.20
N ALA A 84 2.84 0.89 -0.95
CA ALA A 84 2.38 1.94 -0.03
C ALA A 84 2.71 3.34 -0.58
N LEU A 85 3.90 3.50 -1.15
CA LEU A 85 4.31 4.77 -1.79
C LEU A 85 3.53 5.06 -3.09
N ASP A 86 3.32 4.05 -3.94
CA ASP A 86 2.48 4.15 -5.13
C ASP A 86 1.03 4.55 -4.77
N THR A 87 0.48 3.95 -3.71
CA THR A 87 -0.86 4.27 -3.20
C THR A 87 -0.93 5.69 -2.68
N LEU A 88 0.05 6.14 -1.90
CA LEU A 88 0.11 7.52 -1.43
C LEU A 88 0.08 8.52 -2.60
N PHE A 89 0.77 8.25 -3.71
CA PHE A 89 0.80 9.17 -4.85
C PHE A 89 -0.48 9.16 -5.70
N ASN A 90 -1.17 8.01 -5.78
CA ASN A 90 -2.33 7.85 -6.67
C ASN A 90 -3.68 7.98 -5.96
N ASP A 91 -3.72 7.83 -4.63
CA ASP A 91 -4.94 7.98 -3.82
C ASP A 91 -4.58 8.50 -2.41
N THR A 92 -4.15 9.77 -2.33
CA THR A 92 -3.58 10.38 -1.12
C THR A 92 -4.50 10.34 0.11
N LYS A 93 -5.81 10.14 -0.09
CA LYS A 93 -6.82 10.12 0.97
C LYS A 93 -7.29 8.72 1.35
N LEU A 94 -6.80 7.68 0.68
CA LEU A 94 -7.24 6.30 0.94
C LEU A 94 -6.85 5.82 2.34
N PHE A 95 -5.68 6.25 2.82
CA PHE A 95 -5.21 6.01 4.18
C PHE A 95 -4.74 7.33 4.78
N SER A 96 -4.98 7.52 6.08
CA SER A 96 -4.53 8.73 6.78
C SER A 96 -3.04 8.65 7.14
N HIS A 97 -2.49 7.45 7.28
CA HIS A 97 -1.11 7.23 7.70
C HIS A 97 -0.42 6.14 6.88
N TYR A 98 0.90 6.26 6.71
CA TYR A 98 1.71 5.30 5.94
C TYR A 98 2.99 4.94 6.69
N PHE A 99 3.26 3.65 6.84
CA PHE A 99 4.55 3.13 7.29
C PHE A 99 5.28 2.46 6.13
N ILE A 100 6.18 3.23 5.49
CA ILE A 100 6.88 2.84 4.26
C ILE A 100 8.31 2.43 4.62
N ILE A 101 8.57 1.12 4.69
CA ILE A 101 9.85 0.58 5.17
C ILE A 101 10.67 0.01 4.02
N SER A 102 11.88 0.55 3.81
CA SER A 102 12.81 0.12 2.75
C SER A 102 12.13 -0.07 1.38
N PRO A 103 11.40 0.93 0.85
CA PRO A 103 10.66 0.77 -0.40
C PRO A 103 11.62 0.45 -1.54
N SER A 104 11.22 -0.47 -2.41
CA SER A 104 12.05 -0.91 -3.55
C SER A 104 12.03 0.10 -4.71
N LEU A 105 12.55 1.30 -4.45
CA LEU A 105 12.53 2.43 -5.40
C LEU A 105 13.22 2.13 -6.73
N TRP A 106 14.12 1.14 -6.76
CA TRP A 106 14.82 0.69 -7.97
C TRP A 106 13.88 0.13 -9.04
N TRP A 107 12.66 -0.28 -8.67
CA TRP A 107 11.68 -0.84 -9.60
C TRP A 107 11.38 0.14 -10.75
N GLY A 108 11.52 -0.34 -12.00
CA GLY A 108 11.29 0.45 -13.21
C GLY A 108 12.04 1.78 -13.25
N GLY A 109 13.26 1.83 -12.69
CA GLY A 109 14.07 3.06 -12.68
C GLY A 109 13.43 4.22 -11.91
N SER A 110 12.55 3.93 -10.94
CA SER A 110 11.78 4.93 -10.18
C SER A 110 10.82 5.79 -11.01
N GLU A 111 10.44 5.37 -12.22
CA GLU A 111 9.54 6.12 -13.11
C GLU A 111 8.15 6.39 -12.50
N PHE A 112 7.73 5.57 -11.53
CA PHE A 112 6.46 5.73 -10.81
C PHE A 112 6.46 6.93 -9.84
N ILE A 113 7.64 7.46 -9.48
CA ILE A 113 7.76 8.61 -8.57
C ILE A 113 7.41 9.89 -9.37
N PRO A 114 6.40 10.66 -8.94
CA PRO A 114 6.05 11.89 -9.63
C PRO A 114 7.19 12.92 -9.53
N LYS A 115 7.50 13.58 -10.65
CA LYS A 115 8.57 14.61 -10.73
C LYS A 115 8.33 15.82 -9.81
N ARG A 116 7.07 16.07 -9.42
CA ARG A 116 6.67 17.09 -8.47
C ARG A 116 5.62 16.51 -7.54
N ILE A 117 5.87 16.57 -6.24
CA ILE A 117 4.91 16.20 -5.21
C ILE A 117 4.33 17.50 -4.66
N SER A 118 3.01 17.66 -4.72
CA SER A 118 2.32 18.74 -4.00
C SER A 118 1.98 18.26 -2.60
N LEU A 119 2.77 18.70 -1.61
CA LEU A 119 2.56 18.32 -0.20
C LEU A 119 1.22 18.85 0.36
N SER A 120 0.60 19.84 -0.28
CA SER A 120 -0.73 20.35 0.09
C SER A 120 -1.83 19.29 0.06
N ASN A 121 -1.63 18.18 -0.67
CA ASN A 121 -2.63 17.13 -0.87
C ASN A 121 -2.30 15.85 -0.09
N CYS A 122 -1.19 15.83 0.65
CA CYS A 122 -0.82 14.73 1.52
C CYS A 122 -1.49 14.90 2.89
N PRO A 123 -1.79 13.80 3.61
CA PRO A 123 -2.17 13.89 5.02
C PRO A 123 -1.13 14.69 5.80
N GLN A 124 -1.55 15.47 6.80
CA GLN A 124 -0.58 16.10 7.70
C GLN A 124 0.14 14.99 8.48
N ILE A 125 1.45 14.88 8.27
CA ILE A 125 2.34 13.90 8.91
C ILE A 125 2.75 14.42 10.28
#